data_AF-A0A7X8ID10-F1
#
_entry.id   AF-A0A7X8ID10-F1
#
_cell.length_a   1.000
_cell.length_b   1.000
_cell.length_c   1.000
_cell.angle_alpha   90.00
_cell.angle_beta   90.00
_cell.angle_gamma   90.00
#
_symmetry.space_group_name_H-M   'P 1'
#
loop_
_entity.id
_entity.type
_entity.pdbx_description
1 polymer ?
#
loop_
_entity_poly.entity_id
_entity_poly.type
_entity_poly.pdbx_seq_one_letter_code
_entity_poly.pdbx_strand_id
1 'polypeptide(L)'
;VAAKLKIEHGAECCLFDWWRFIQPLCSKENILDSDGIMSHGHASEAGTSLFMYLRPDLVKTDRLIRTEPKRTNEFPDVQVFWSIPDLTDTAMVGDATAASREKGEKIVEKALDRMVAFLEQWR
;
A
#
# COMPACT_ATOMS: atom_id res chain seq x y z
N VAL A 1 8.50 6.07 21.39
CA VAL A 1 8.84 4.73 21.94
C VAL A 1 10.20 4.25 21.45
N ALA A 2 10.43 4.06 20.15
CA ALA A 2 11.72 3.57 19.60
C ALA A 2 12.95 4.36 20.08
N ALA A 3 12.93 5.70 20.02
CA ALA A 3 14.04 6.53 20.48
C ALA A 3 14.39 6.31 21.98
N LYS A 4 13.36 6.13 22.82
CA LYS A 4 13.54 5.84 24.24
C LYS A 4 14.24 4.49 24.44
N LEU A 5 13.79 3.45 23.72
CA LEU A 5 14.39 2.11 23.78
C LEU A 5 15.86 2.12 23.34
N LYS A 6 16.21 2.91 22.32
CA LYS A 6 17.59 3.04 21.86
C LYS A 6 18.48 3.67 22.93
N ILE A 7 18.03 4.76 23.55
CA ILE A 7 18.79 5.50 24.57
C ILE A 7 18.95 4.67 25.85
N GLU A 8 17.87 4.06 26.33
CA GLU A 8 17.85 3.39 27.64
C GLU A 8 18.35 1.94 27.59
N HIS A 9 18.24 1.27 26.44
CA HIS A 9 18.53 -0.16 26.31
C HIS A 9 19.42 -0.54 25.12
N GLY A 10 19.90 0.44 24.34
CA GLY A 10 20.73 0.17 23.16
C GLY A 10 19.99 -0.50 22.00
N ALA A 11 18.67 -0.69 22.10
CA ALA A 11 17.89 -1.44 21.13
C ALA A 11 17.80 -0.72 19.77
N GLU A 12 18.10 -1.46 18.70
CA GLU A 12 17.83 -1.01 17.33
C GLU A 12 16.38 -1.31 16.95
N CYS A 13 15.71 -0.35 16.32
CA CYS A 13 14.30 -0.48 15.93
C CYS A 13 14.11 0.06 14.51
N CYS A 14 13.42 -0.70 13.67
CA CYS A 14 12.95 -0.26 12.36
C CYS A 14 11.46 -0.59 12.20
N LEU A 15 10.79 0.08 11.25
CA LEU A 15 9.39 -0.14 10.92
C LEU A 15 9.27 -0.26 9.41
N PHE A 16 8.64 -1.35 8.95
CA PHE A 16 8.25 -1.52 7.57
C PHE A 16 6.76 -1.28 7.40
N ASP A 17 6.41 -0.04 7.05
CA ASP A 17 5.09 0.28 6.50
C ASP A 17 5.12 -0.01 4.99
N TRP A 18 4.84 -1.26 4.61
CA TRP A 18 5.05 -1.74 3.23
C TRP A 18 4.36 -0.86 2.19
N TRP A 19 3.14 -0.41 2.47
CA TRP A 19 2.34 0.45 1.60
C TRP A 19 2.98 1.80 1.28
N ARG A 20 4.02 2.24 2.00
CA ARG A 20 4.74 3.49 1.71
C ARG A 20 5.77 3.32 0.62
N PHE A 21 6.61 2.28 0.70
CA PHE A 21 7.71 2.10 -0.24
C PHE A 21 7.31 1.34 -1.50
N ILE A 22 6.20 0.59 -1.47
CA ILE A 22 5.69 -0.05 -2.69
C ILE A 22 5.12 0.95 -3.69
N GLN A 23 4.63 2.13 -3.28
CA GLN A 23 4.06 3.08 -4.25
C GLN A 23 5.12 3.54 -5.25
N PRO A 24 6.26 4.14 -4.82
CA PRO A 24 7.29 4.53 -5.77
C PRO A 24 7.93 3.34 -6.51
N LEU A 25 7.92 2.13 -5.94
CA LEU A 25 8.38 0.92 -6.64
C LEU A 25 7.43 0.50 -7.76
N CYS A 26 6.11 0.52 -7.50
CA CYS A 26 5.08 0.21 -8.48
C CYS A 26 5.06 1.23 -9.61
N SER A 27 5.14 2.54 -9.30
CA SER A 27 5.21 3.60 -10.31
C SER A 27 6.44 3.47 -11.19
N LYS A 28 7.61 3.19 -10.60
CA LYS A 28 8.87 3.07 -11.35
C LYS A 28 8.84 1.93 -12.37
N GLU A 29 8.19 0.83 -12.02
CA GLU A 29 8.16 -0.40 -12.83
C GLU A 29 6.84 -0.61 -13.59
N ASN A 30 5.92 0.37 -13.53
CA ASN A 30 4.57 0.29 -14.12
C ASN A 30 3.86 -1.02 -13.75
N ILE A 31 3.86 -1.37 -12.46
CA ILE A 31 3.23 -2.62 -11.97
C ILE A 31 1.71 -2.50 -11.94
N LEU A 32 1.20 -1.32 -11.60
CA LEU A 32 -0.22 -1.02 -11.42
C LEU A 32 -0.74 -0.19 -12.60
N ASP A 33 -2.05 -0.21 -12.82
CA ASP A 33 -2.69 0.49 -13.95
C ASP A 33 -2.79 2.01 -13.72
N SER A 34 -2.65 2.44 -12.46
CA SER A 34 -2.66 3.84 -12.08
C SER A 34 -1.71 4.13 -10.91
N ASP A 35 -1.46 5.41 -10.65
CA ASP A 35 -0.68 5.89 -9.51
C ASP A 35 -1.57 6.52 -8.42
N GLY A 36 -0.97 6.73 -7.25
CA GLY A 36 -1.58 7.50 -6.16
C GLY A 36 -2.79 6.79 -5.55
N ILE A 37 -3.81 7.59 -5.17
CA ILE A 37 -4.94 7.09 -4.39
C ILE A 37 -5.79 6.06 -5.14
N MET A 38 -5.77 6.09 -6.48
CA MET A 38 -6.53 5.15 -7.28
C MET A 38 -5.99 3.74 -7.24
N SER A 39 -4.68 3.54 -7.02
CA SER A 39 -4.09 2.19 -6.91
C SER A 39 -3.67 1.83 -5.49
N HIS A 40 -3.38 2.82 -4.65
CA HIS A 40 -2.87 2.64 -3.27
C HIS A 40 -3.83 3.07 -2.16
N GLY A 41 -5.04 3.52 -2.51
CA GLY A 41 -6.08 3.81 -1.52
C GLY A 41 -6.57 2.56 -0.76
N HIS A 42 -7.50 2.77 0.16
CA HIS A 42 -7.99 1.69 1.04
C HIS A 42 -8.72 0.61 0.25
N ALA A 43 -8.25 -0.64 0.35
CA ALA A 43 -8.78 -1.79 -0.39
C ALA A 43 -8.77 -1.62 -1.92
N SER A 44 -7.81 -0.86 -2.45
CA SER A 44 -7.66 -0.62 -3.89
C SER A 44 -6.85 -1.69 -4.62
N GLU A 45 -6.45 -1.41 -5.86
CA GLU A 45 -5.67 -2.25 -6.78
C GLU A 45 -4.51 -2.98 -6.11
N ALA A 46 -3.60 -2.26 -5.43
CA ALA A 46 -2.39 -2.83 -4.84
C ALA A 46 -2.71 -3.83 -3.72
N GLY A 47 -3.58 -3.43 -2.79
CA GLY A 47 -3.97 -4.27 -1.65
C GLY A 47 -4.79 -5.48 -2.09
N THR A 48 -5.70 -5.30 -3.04
CA THR A 48 -6.52 -6.39 -3.59
C THR A 48 -5.64 -7.38 -4.37
N SER A 49 -4.72 -6.88 -5.20
CA SER A 49 -3.76 -7.72 -5.94
C SER A 49 -2.91 -8.56 -4.99
N LEU A 50 -2.42 -7.96 -3.90
CA LEU A 50 -1.68 -8.66 -2.84
C LEU A 50 -2.47 -9.86 -2.28
N PHE A 51 -3.76 -9.66 -1.96
CA PHE A 51 -4.62 -10.72 -1.47
C PHE A 51 -4.95 -11.76 -2.55
N MET A 52 -5.13 -11.37 -3.81
CA MET A 52 -5.30 -12.33 -4.90
C MET A 52 -4.09 -13.26 -5.08
N TYR A 53 -2.89 -12.78 -4.75
CA TYR A 53 -1.68 -13.61 -4.74
C TYR A 53 -1.58 -14.49 -3.49
N LEU A 54 -1.70 -13.91 -2.29
CA LEU A 54 -1.42 -14.62 -1.04
C LEU A 54 -2.59 -15.49 -0.55
N ARG A 55 -3.82 -15.00 -0.70
CA ARG A 55 -5.06 -15.59 -0.17
C ARG A 55 -6.24 -15.33 -1.13
N PRO A 56 -6.19 -15.87 -2.37
CA PRO A 56 -7.26 -15.66 -3.35
C PRO A 56 -8.63 -16.13 -2.85
N ASP A 57 -8.66 -17.11 -1.95
CA ASP A 57 -9.86 -17.61 -1.30
C ASP A 57 -10.61 -16.58 -0.45
N LEU A 58 -9.95 -15.48 -0.06
CA LEU A 58 -10.56 -14.38 0.70
C LEU A 58 -11.08 -13.24 -0.19
N VAL A 59 -10.77 -13.26 -1.48
CA VAL A 59 -11.17 -12.19 -2.42
C VAL A 59 -12.47 -12.57 -3.11
N LYS A 60 -13.52 -11.79 -2.85
CA LYS A 60 -14.81 -11.94 -3.52
C LYS A 60 -14.80 -11.14 -4.82
N THR A 61 -14.29 -11.76 -5.89
CA THR A 61 -14.06 -11.10 -7.18
C THR A 61 -15.34 -10.54 -7.80
N ASP A 62 -16.50 -11.14 -7.50
CA ASP A 62 -17.84 -10.67 -7.87
C ASP A 62 -18.26 -9.35 -7.20
N ARG A 63 -17.49 -8.88 -6.21
CA ARG A 63 -17.80 -7.67 -5.41
C ARG A 63 -16.77 -6.56 -5.58
N LEU A 64 -15.81 -6.72 -6.49
CA LEU A 64 -14.83 -5.68 -6.77
C LEU A 64 -15.54 -4.49 -7.39
N ILE A 65 -15.19 -3.30 -6.89
CA ILE A 65 -15.77 -2.04 -7.35
C ILE A 65 -14.64 -1.03 -7.56
N ARG A 66 -14.99 0.04 -8.27
CA ARG A 66 -14.19 1.26 -8.38
C ARG A 66 -14.90 2.37 -7.61
N THR A 67 -14.17 3.10 -6.79
CA THR A 67 -14.70 4.22 -6.01
C THR A 67 -13.74 5.39 -6.11
N GLU A 68 -14.15 6.38 -6.90
CA GLU A 68 -13.47 7.68 -6.94
C GLU A 68 -13.64 8.38 -5.59
N PRO A 69 -12.55 8.92 -5.01
CA PRO A 69 -12.65 9.66 -3.76
C PRO A 69 -13.48 10.93 -3.96
N LYS A 70 -14.38 11.23 -3.01
CA LYS A 70 -15.19 12.46 -2.99
C LYS A 70 -14.35 13.73 -2.89
N ARG A 71 -13.11 13.61 -2.39
CA ARG A 71 -12.17 14.71 -2.17
C ARG A 71 -10.78 14.29 -2.62
N THR A 72 -10.09 15.21 -3.27
CA THR A 72 -8.70 15.04 -3.71
C THR A 72 -7.85 16.16 -3.12
N ASN A 73 -6.62 15.84 -2.71
CA ASN A 73 -5.67 16.82 -2.22
C ASN A 73 -4.74 17.22 -3.37
N GLU A 74 -4.86 18.46 -3.84
CA GLU A 74 -4.02 19.02 -4.91
C GLU A 74 -2.59 19.33 -4.45
N PHE A 75 -2.34 19.35 -3.13
CA PHE A 75 -1.04 19.62 -2.52
C PHE A 75 -0.54 18.37 -1.76
N PRO A 76 -0.01 17.35 -2.47
CA PRO A 76 0.33 16.06 -1.89
C PRO A 76 1.45 16.12 -0.82
N ASP A 77 2.20 17.21 -0.77
CA ASP A 77 3.20 17.53 0.25
C ASP A 77 2.58 18.01 1.58
N VAL A 78 1.33 18.45 1.56
CA VAL A 78 0.57 18.86 2.75
C VAL A 78 -0.35 17.72 3.18
N GLN A 79 -0.10 17.14 4.35
CA GLN A 79 -0.92 16.05 4.85
C GLN A 79 -2.28 16.56 5.34
N VAL A 80 -3.35 16.03 4.74
CA VAL A 80 -4.74 16.31 5.14
C VAL A 80 -5.34 15.05 5.76
N PHE A 81 -5.96 15.21 6.93
CA PHE A 81 -6.56 14.12 7.69
C PHE A 81 -8.07 14.06 7.43
N TRP A 82 -8.45 13.37 6.35
CA TRP A 82 -9.85 13.03 6.08
C TRP A 82 -10.21 11.68 6.68
N SER A 83 -11.43 11.59 7.20
CA SER A 83 -12.00 10.31 7.60
C SER A 83 -12.38 9.48 6.37
N ILE A 84 -12.52 8.16 6.52
CA ILE A 84 -13.01 7.32 5.43
C ILE A 84 -14.38 7.79 4.89
N PRO A 85 -15.36 8.19 5.72
CA PRO A 85 -16.62 8.78 5.25
C PRO A 85 -16.48 10.09 4.46
N ASP A 86 -15.46 10.91 4.76
CA ASP A 86 -15.16 12.11 3.95
C ASP A 86 -14.71 11.72 2.54
N LEU A 87 -14.09 10.55 2.38
CA LEU A 87 -13.57 10.05 1.12
C LEU A 87 -14.60 9.25 0.33
N THR A 88 -15.32 8.31 0.96
CA THR A 88 -16.15 7.32 0.25
C THR A 88 -17.30 6.79 1.11
N ASP A 89 -18.35 6.24 0.49
CA ASP A 89 -19.49 5.62 1.19
C ASP A 89 -19.30 4.11 1.41
N THR A 90 -18.38 3.49 0.68
CA THR A 90 -18.15 2.03 0.66
C THR A 90 -16.95 1.59 1.51
N ALA A 91 -16.28 2.56 2.15
CA ALA A 91 -14.97 2.44 2.77
C ALA A 91 -13.80 2.10 1.85
N MET A 92 -14.07 1.66 0.61
CA MET A 92 -13.06 1.43 -0.41
C MET A 92 -12.71 2.75 -1.11
N VAL A 93 -11.42 3.01 -1.31
CA VAL A 93 -10.92 4.21 -1.98
C VAL A 93 -9.99 3.79 -3.11
N GLY A 94 -10.36 4.06 -4.36
CA GLY A 94 -9.58 3.70 -5.55
C GLY A 94 -10.27 2.65 -6.43
N ASP A 95 -9.50 1.88 -7.19
CA ASP A 95 -9.98 0.89 -8.16
C ASP A 95 -9.52 -0.53 -7.83
N ALA A 96 -10.39 -1.33 -7.19
CA ALA A 96 -10.10 -2.73 -6.95
C ALA A 96 -10.35 -3.62 -8.18
N THR A 97 -11.03 -3.11 -9.21
CA THR A 97 -11.36 -3.89 -10.42
C THR A 97 -10.16 -4.12 -11.33
N ALA A 98 -9.15 -3.25 -11.23
CA ALA A 98 -7.85 -3.38 -11.91
C ALA A 98 -6.91 -4.42 -11.27
N ALA A 99 -7.28 -4.98 -10.12
CA ALA A 99 -6.42 -5.89 -9.38
C ALA A 99 -6.20 -7.23 -10.10
N SER A 100 -4.99 -7.78 -9.97
CA SER A 100 -4.66 -9.10 -10.52
C SER A 100 -3.70 -9.87 -9.61
N ARG A 101 -3.69 -11.19 -9.77
CA ARG A 101 -2.77 -12.07 -9.03
C ARG A 101 -1.32 -11.76 -9.38
N GLU A 102 -1.03 -11.54 -10.65
CA GLU A 102 0.31 -11.27 -11.19
C GLU A 102 0.88 -9.96 -10.65
N LYS A 103 0.04 -8.93 -10.51
CA LYS A 103 0.43 -7.68 -9.84
C LYS A 103 0.77 -7.93 -8.37
N GLY A 104 -0.02 -8.76 -7.69
CA GLY A 104 0.20 -9.13 -6.30
C GLY A 104 1.54 -9.80 -6.06
N GLU A 105 1.90 -10.75 -6.93
CA GLU A 105 3.18 -11.45 -6.89
C GLU A 105 4.36 -10.46 -6.99
N LYS A 106 4.33 -9.59 -8.01
CA LYS A 106 5.36 -8.55 -8.19
C LYS A 106 5.47 -7.62 -6.98
N ILE A 107 4.34 -7.21 -6.40
CA ILE A 107 4.32 -6.36 -5.20
C ILE A 107 5.00 -7.05 -4.03
N VAL A 108 4.70 -8.33 -3.77
CA VAL A 108 5.32 -9.11 -2.69
C VAL A 108 6.82 -9.22 -2.89
N GLU A 109 7.26 -9.64 -4.08
CA GLU A 109 8.69 -9.80 -4.39
C GLU A 109 9.44 -8.48 -4.20
N LYS A 110 8.93 -7.38 -4.74
CA LYS A 110 9.56 -6.05 -4.61
C LYS A 110 9.58 -5.55 -3.17
N ALA A 111 8.55 -5.85 -2.40
CA ALA A 111 8.52 -5.49 -0.99
C ALA A 111 9.56 -6.29 -0.20
N LEU A 112 9.66 -7.60 -0.44
CA LEU A 112 10.65 -8.47 0.19
C LEU A 112 12.07 -8.07 -0.18
N ASP A 113 12.36 -7.84 -1.46
CA ASP A 113 13.66 -7.36 -1.94
C ASP A 113 14.07 -6.07 -1.23
N ARG A 114 13.15 -5.11 -1.09
CA ARG A 114 13.40 -3.86 -0.38
C ARG A 114 13.70 -4.10 1.11
N MET A 115 12.93 -4.95 1.77
CA MET A 115 13.13 -5.25 3.19
C MET A 115 14.47 -5.96 3.43
N VAL A 116 14.80 -6.95 2.60
CA VAL A 116 16.07 -7.69 2.69
C VAL A 116 17.26 -6.76 2.45
N ALA A 117 17.25 -5.96 1.37
CA ALA A 117 18.33 -5.03 1.07
C ALA A 117 18.59 -4.04 2.22
N PHE A 118 17.52 -3.55 2.85
CA PHE A 118 17.65 -2.71 4.04
C PHE A 118 18.26 -3.47 5.22
N LEU A 119 17.77 -4.68 5.52
CA LEU A 119 18.26 -5.47 6.66
C LEU A 119 19.73 -5.89 6.47
N GLU A 120 20.16 -6.15 5.24
CA GLU A 120 21.57 -6.44 4.91
C GLU A 120 22.47 -5.23 5.12
N GLN A 121 22.02 -4.02 4.78
CA GLN A 121 22.74 -2.78 5.07
C GLN A 121 22.73 -2.42 6.55
N TRP A 122 21.62 -2.71 7.25
CA TRP A 122 21.41 -2.33 8.65
C TRP A 122 22.20 -3.22 9.62
N ARG A 123 22.61 -4.41 9.18
CA ARG A 123 23.54 -5.29 9.92
C ARG A 123 24.85 -4.58 10.25
#